data_AF-A0AAN8FBN9-F1
#
_entry.id   AF-A0AAN8FBN9-F1
#
_cell.length_a   1.000
_cell.length_b   1.000
_cell.length_c   1.000
_cell.angle_alpha   90.00
_cell.angle_beta   90.00
_cell.angle_gamma   90.00
#
_symmetry.space_group_name_H-M   'P 1'
#
loop_
_entity.id
_entity.type
_entity.pdbx_description
1 polymer ?
#
loop_
_entity_poly.entity_id
_entity_poly.type
_entity_poly.pdbx_seq_one_letter_code
_entity_poly.pdbx_strand_id
1 'polypeptide(L)'
;DKDLPPFNNTRLFISRGNDDGLFAIDDSGKISIARLNQLRSSYNLTLLAFDGTHATTATMNVTLNSGTASTFECDPEKKITIEVSEDVKRNREVYHEDSPVTLPGKRYLLISSEVLPFAVDPNTGSISVKGALDAETRKKYVFTRQLELKSVASSCSQPVEVHVIDVNDETPAFTKAEYTVSINENEPASENERHFVARVHAVDKDSGAFGRVQYSLASDHGGIFVIDRDTGAITVTRPLDREQTHEYLLHVVAQDSDPVKPKSSKAMVLVSVLDQNDNPPMFEKKEYVLQVMESESVGYTLVTVRAEGGDAGETVTYSLVENGTHNDYVTLDKEKGHHLCSFY
;
A
#
# COMPACT_ATOMS: atom_id res chain seq x y z
N ASP A 1 -44.77 30.69 52.12
CA ASP A 1 -45.85 31.13 53.00
C ASP A 1 -46.86 30.02 53.24
N LYS A 2 -47.47 29.92 54.43
CA LYS A 2 -48.59 29.01 54.69
C LYS A 2 -49.95 29.72 54.68
N ASP A 3 -49.96 31.04 54.56
CA ASP A 3 -51.19 31.84 54.56
C ASP A 3 -51.93 31.77 53.20
N LEU A 4 -53.18 32.23 53.18
CA LEU A 4 -54.01 32.32 51.97
C LEU A 4 -53.85 33.70 51.28
N PRO A 5 -53.99 33.81 49.95
CA PRO A 5 -53.94 35.09 49.24
C PRO A 5 -54.94 36.12 49.80
N PRO A 6 -54.59 37.43 49.85
CA PRO A 6 -53.39 38.04 49.27
C PRO A 6 -52.15 38.02 50.20
N PHE A 7 -52.26 37.43 51.40
CA PHE A 7 -51.21 37.46 52.42
C PHE A 7 -50.10 36.43 52.21
N ASN A 8 -50.17 35.63 51.15
CA ASN A 8 -49.17 34.62 50.81
C ASN A 8 -48.06 35.13 49.87
N ASN A 9 -47.99 36.44 49.65
CA ASN A 9 -47.07 37.06 48.70
C ASN A 9 -45.76 37.46 49.39
N THR A 10 -44.94 36.46 49.73
CA THR A 10 -43.63 36.68 50.35
C THR A 10 -42.67 37.36 49.37
N ARG A 11 -42.17 38.54 49.74
CA ARG A 11 -41.08 39.23 49.04
C ARG A 11 -39.75 38.94 49.71
N LEU A 12 -38.71 38.79 48.90
CA LEU A 12 -37.36 38.45 49.35
C LEU A 12 -36.39 39.60 49.06
N PHE A 13 -35.59 39.96 50.06
CA PHE A 13 -34.61 41.02 49.95
C PHE A 13 -33.30 40.63 50.61
N ILE A 14 -32.20 41.20 50.12
CA ILE A 14 -30.93 41.23 50.87
C ILE A 14 -30.93 42.52 51.68
N SER A 15 -31.21 42.40 52.98
CA SER A 15 -31.39 43.53 53.89
C SER A 15 -30.07 44.12 54.42
N ARG A 16 -29.01 43.31 54.54
CA ARG A 16 -27.67 43.72 55.03
C ARG A 16 -26.56 42.89 54.39
N GLY A 17 -25.34 43.43 54.39
CA GLY A 17 -24.12 42.72 53.97
C GLY A 17 -23.87 42.77 52.46
N ASN A 18 -24.69 43.50 51.70
CA ASN A 18 -24.59 43.65 50.25
C ASN A 18 -24.44 45.14 49.86
N ASP A 19 -23.66 45.89 50.64
CA ASP A 19 -23.52 47.35 50.50
C ASP A 19 -22.94 47.74 49.12
N ASP A 20 -22.17 46.83 48.52
CA ASP A 20 -21.52 47.00 47.21
C ASP A 20 -22.44 46.59 46.04
N GLY A 21 -23.67 46.13 46.33
CA GLY A 21 -24.64 45.65 45.33
C GLY A 21 -24.13 44.45 44.52
N LEU A 22 -23.25 43.64 45.12
CA LEU A 22 -22.58 42.52 44.47
C LEU A 22 -23.52 41.34 44.22
N PHE A 23 -24.52 41.16 45.08
CA PHE A 23 -25.50 40.08 45.00
C PHE A 23 -26.88 40.62 44.66
N ALA A 24 -27.67 39.82 43.94
CA ALA A 24 -29.09 40.04 43.72
C ALA A 24 -29.87 38.79 44.14
N ILE A 25 -31.09 38.98 44.62
CA ILE A 25 -32.05 37.92 44.90
C ILE A 25 -33.29 38.15 44.03
N ASP A 26 -33.77 37.11 43.37
CA ASP A 26 -35.02 37.15 42.60
C ASP A 26 -36.23 36.69 43.44
N ASP A 27 -37.43 36.84 42.89
CA ASP A 27 -38.69 36.47 43.55
C ASP A 27 -38.82 34.95 43.83
N SER A 28 -37.98 34.11 43.20
CA SER A 28 -37.90 32.67 43.48
C SER A 28 -36.96 32.33 44.64
N GLY A 29 -36.21 33.32 45.14
CA GLY A 29 -35.20 33.16 46.18
C GLY A 29 -33.83 32.73 45.66
N LYS A 30 -33.59 32.77 44.35
CA LYS A 30 -32.28 32.50 43.77
C LYS A 30 -31.38 33.71 43.96
N ILE A 31 -30.22 33.49 44.57
CA ILE A 31 -29.19 34.52 44.75
C ILE A 31 -28.14 34.38 43.63
N SER A 32 -27.82 35.49 42.97
CA SER A 32 -26.83 35.57 41.89
C SER A 32 -25.86 36.71 42.10
N ILE A 33 -24.70 36.63 41.48
CA ILE A 33 -23.73 37.74 41.44
C ILE A 33 -24.21 38.77 40.40
N ALA A 34 -24.47 39.99 40.84
CA ALA A 34 -24.95 41.11 40.03
C ALA A 34 -23.81 41.98 39.48
N ARG A 35 -22.67 42.07 40.17
CA ARG A 35 -21.47 42.84 39.78
C ARG A 35 -20.20 42.11 40.24
N LEU A 36 -19.04 42.45 39.68
CA LEU A 36 -17.75 41.82 40.01
C LEU A 36 -16.66 42.86 40.30
N ASN A 37 -16.94 43.84 41.18
CA ASN A 37 -15.98 44.86 41.58
C ASN A 37 -15.76 44.83 43.10
N GLN A 38 -14.52 45.07 43.54
CA GLN A 38 -14.14 45.18 44.96
C GLN A 38 -14.51 43.94 45.82
N LEU A 39 -14.08 42.76 45.37
CA LEU A 39 -14.35 41.48 46.04
C LEU A 39 -13.63 41.38 47.40
N ARG A 40 -14.36 40.99 48.44
CA ARG A 40 -13.86 40.66 49.78
C ARG A 40 -13.76 39.14 49.94
N SER A 41 -12.90 38.65 50.83
CA SER A 41 -12.74 37.21 51.09
C SER A 41 -13.98 36.56 51.71
N SER A 42 -14.87 37.34 52.31
CA SER A 42 -16.14 36.85 52.85
C SER A 42 -17.21 37.93 52.87
N TYR A 43 -18.46 37.52 52.70
CA TYR A 43 -19.67 38.32 52.83
C TYR A 43 -20.63 37.61 53.78
N ASN A 44 -21.18 38.33 54.76
CA ASN A 44 -22.23 37.82 55.62
C ASN A 44 -23.53 38.58 55.28
N LEU A 45 -24.38 37.93 54.48
CA LEU A 45 -25.61 38.50 53.98
C LEU A 45 -26.75 38.23 54.95
N THR A 46 -27.60 39.22 55.22
CA THR A 46 -28.87 39.01 55.93
C THR A 46 -30.02 39.07 54.95
N LEU A 47 -30.67 37.94 54.73
CA LEU A 47 -31.84 37.79 53.88
C LEU A 47 -33.09 38.12 54.70
N LEU A 48 -34.02 38.87 54.10
CA LEU A 48 -35.31 39.22 54.67
C LEU A 48 -36.41 38.61 53.82
N ALA A 49 -37.29 37.84 54.44
CA ALA A 49 -38.56 37.42 53.85
C ALA A 49 -39.70 38.18 54.53
N PHE A 50 -40.53 38.86 53.75
CA PHE A 50 -41.61 39.71 54.23
C PHE A 50 -42.90 39.46 53.44
N ASP A 51 -43.98 39.10 54.12
CA ASP A 51 -45.29 38.81 53.50
C ASP A 51 -46.25 40.00 53.47
N GLY A 52 -45.83 41.16 53.99
CA GLY A 52 -46.67 42.35 54.16
C GLY A 52 -47.08 42.61 55.61
N THR A 53 -47.02 41.59 56.48
CA THR A 53 -47.44 41.65 57.89
C THR A 53 -46.36 41.14 58.85
N HIS A 54 -45.67 40.06 58.49
CA HIS A 54 -44.60 39.45 59.27
C HIS A 54 -43.31 39.40 58.47
N ALA A 55 -42.20 39.51 59.20
CA ALA A 55 -40.85 39.49 58.65
C ALA A 55 -40.03 38.42 59.37
N THR A 56 -39.25 37.66 58.61
CA THR A 56 -38.21 36.78 59.16
C THR A 56 -36.89 37.03 58.46
N THR A 57 -35.79 36.81 59.18
CA THR A 57 -34.44 37.01 58.66
C THR A 57 -33.62 35.73 58.75
N ALA A 58 -32.77 35.49 57.76
CA ALA A 58 -31.76 34.44 57.76
C ALA A 58 -30.39 35.02 57.42
N THR A 59 -29.32 34.43 57.95
CA THR A 59 -27.95 34.82 57.62
C THR A 59 -27.32 33.81 56.66
N MET A 60 -26.57 34.31 55.68
CA MET A 60 -25.84 33.52 54.71
C MET A 60 -24.40 34.00 54.65
N ASN A 61 -23.47 33.12 55.01
CA ASN A 61 -22.05 33.38 54.84
C ASN A 61 -21.60 32.90 53.47
N VAL A 62 -21.08 33.82 52.66
CA VAL A 62 -20.44 33.56 51.38
C VAL A 62 -18.94 33.74 51.58
N THR A 63 -18.16 32.67 51.46
CA THR A 63 -16.70 32.75 51.53
C THR A 63 -16.14 32.66 50.12
N LEU A 64 -15.40 33.67 49.70
CA LEU A 64 -14.62 33.64 48.47
C LEU A 64 -13.30 32.96 48.79
N ASN A 65 -13.20 31.70 48.37
CA ASN A 65 -11.92 31.01 48.37
C ASN A 65 -11.04 31.72 47.34
N SER A 66 -9.97 32.37 47.81
CA SER A 66 -8.83 32.73 46.97
C SER A 66 -8.07 31.46 46.59
N GLY A 67 -8.75 30.53 45.92
CA GLY A 67 -8.06 29.71 44.95
C GLY A 67 -7.62 30.65 43.85
N THR A 68 -6.43 30.44 43.29
CA THR A 68 -6.21 30.82 41.90
C THR A 68 -7.51 30.46 41.17
N ALA A 69 -8.20 31.44 40.57
CA ALA A 69 -9.31 31.15 39.66
C ALA A 69 -8.82 29.98 38.83
N SER A 70 -9.48 28.82 38.88
CA SER A 70 -8.98 27.59 38.24
C SER A 70 -8.66 27.97 36.81
N THR A 71 -7.37 28.26 36.60
CA THR A 71 -6.97 29.01 35.42
C THR A 71 -7.30 28.06 34.32
N PHE A 72 -7.94 28.57 33.29
CA PHE A 72 -8.17 27.82 32.08
C PHE A 72 -6.79 27.44 31.52
N GLU A 73 -6.24 26.34 32.02
CA GLU A 73 -4.88 25.89 31.79
C GLU A 73 -4.95 24.95 30.59
N CYS A 74 -5.08 25.59 29.43
CA CYS A 74 -4.97 24.93 28.16
C CYS A 74 -3.86 25.65 27.41
N ASP A 75 -2.79 24.91 27.14
CA ASP A 75 -1.66 25.39 26.37
C ASP A 75 -2.02 25.34 24.88
N PRO A 76 -2.20 26.50 24.21
CA PRO A 76 -2.55 26.55 22.79
C PRO A 76 -1.37 26.16 21.87
N GLU A 77 -0.14 26.16 22.38
CA GLU A 77 1.06 25.77 21.63
C GLU A 77 1.32 24.26 21.74
N LYS A 78 0.67 23.56 22.69
CA LYS A 78 0.77 22.11 22.83
C LYS A 78 0.25 21.41 21.57
N LYS A 79 1.18 20.96 20.75
CA LYS A 79 0.91 20.10 19.59
C LYS A 79 0.62 18.67 20.02
N ILE A 80 -0.52 18.15 19.59
CA ILE A 80 -0.92 16.76 19.79
C ILE A 80 -0.50 15.98 18.55
N THR A 81 0.45 15.06 18.70
CA THR A 81 0.86 14.13 17.64
C THR A 81 0.31 12.75 17.97
N ILE A 82 -0.40 12.15 17.01
CA ILE A 82 -0.99 10.81 17.14
C ILE A 82 -0.41 9.96 16.02
N GLU A 83 0.09 8.78 16.37
CA GLU A 83 0.44 7.75 15.40
C GLU A 83 -0.59 6.63 15.51
N VAL A 84 -1.21 6.27 14.39
CA VAL A 84 -2.29 5.29 14.37
C VAL A 84 -2.15 4.38 13.15
N SER A 85 -2.19 3.07 13.38
CA SER A 85 -2.22 2.07 12.32
C SER A 85 -3.50 2.19 11.49
N GLU A 86 -3.42 2.04 10.17
CA GLU A 86 -4.60 2.13 9.32
C GLU A 86 -5.64 1.02 9.54
N ASP A 87 -5.18 -0.16 9.98
CA ASP A 87 -6.03 -1.33 10.31
C ASP A 87 -6.79 -1.19 11.65
N VAL A 88 -6.64 -0.04 12.32
CA VAL A 88 -7.28 0.29 13.59
C VAL A 88 -8.79 0.11 13.50
N LYS A 89 -9.36 -0.55 14.51
CA LYS A 89 -10.82 -0.76 14.55
C LYS A 89 -11.56 0.55 14.83
N ARG A 90 -12.72 0.68 14.18
CA ARG A 90 -13.65 1.79 14.42
C ARG A 90 -14.00 1.91 15.91
N ASN A 91 -14.15 3.14 16.37
CA ASN A 91 -14.39 3.57 17.74
C ASN A 91 -13.22 3.37 18.70
N ARG A 92 -12.03 2.96 18.22
CA ARG A 92 -10.86 2.91 19.08
C ARG A 92 -10.42 4.32 19.47
N GLU A 93 -10.21 4.53 20.76
CA GLU A 93 -9.55 5.73 21.28
C GLU A 93 -8.06 5.70 20.90
N VAL A 94 -7.59 6.78 20.29
CA VAL A 94 -6.20 6.96 19.82
C VAL A 94 -5.48 8.08 20.56
N TYR A 95 -6.21 8.84 21.38
CA TYR A 95 -5.66 9.88 22.23
C TYR A 95 -6.57 10.12 23.42
N HIS A 96 -5.99 10.29 24.59
CA HIS A 96 -6.64 10.79 25.80
C HIS A 96 -5.77 11.85 26.46
N GLU A 97 -6.39 12.73 27.23
CA GLU A 97 -5.67 13.70 28.06
C GLU A 97 -5.42 13.09 29.44
N ASP A 98 -4.15 13.12 29.91
CA ASP A 98 -3.80 12.62 31.24
C ASP A 98 -4.45 13.43 32.37
N SER A 99 -4.62 14.73 32.14
CA SER A 99 -5.20 15.69 33.09
C SER A 99 -6.33 16.47 32.42
N PRO A 100 -7.53 15.88 32.28
CA PRO A 100 -8.64 16.55 31.63
C PRO A 100 -9.13 17.72 32.47
N VAL A 101 -9.36 18.87 31.83
CA VAL A 101 -9.91 20.08 32.48
C VAL A 101 -11.21 19.72 33.18
N THR A 102 -11.42 20.04 34.46
CA THR A 102 -12.62 19.62 35.22
C THR A 102 -13.71 20.71 35.30
N LEU A 103 -13.52 21.83 34.62
CA LEU A 103 -14.41 22.98 34.67
C LEU A 103 -15.84 22.64 34.19
N PRO A 104 -16.89 23.09 34.89
CA PRO A 104 -18.27 22.87 34.48
C PRO A 104 -18.59 23.64 33.20
N GLY A 105 -19.36 23.02 32.30
CA GLY A 105 -19.75 23.64 31.02
C GLY A 105 -18.65 23.66 29.95
N LYS A 106 -17.55 22.93 30.17
CA LYS A 106 -16.54 22.65 29.14
C LYS A 106 -17.13 21.83 27.98
N ARG A 107 -16.58 22.03 26.78
CA ARG A 107 -16.88 21.20 25.61
C ARG A 107 -15.66 21.11 24.70
N TYR A 108 -15.31 19.91 24.28
CA TYR A 108 -14.31 19.69 23.24
C TYR A 108 -14.95 19.56 21.86
N LEU A 109 -14.30 20.13 20.85
CA LEU A 109 -14.68 20.04 19.44
C LEU A 109 -13.44 19.81 18.57
N LEU A 110 -13.65 19.22 17.39
CA LEU A 110 -12.66 19.20 16.32
C LEU A 110 -13.05 20.25 15.27
N ILE A 111 -12.11 21.13 14.93
CA ILE A 111 -12.24 22.09 13.85
C ILE A 111 -11.37 21.63 12.69
N SER A 112 -11.99 21.47 11.52
CA SER A 112 -11.31 21.21 10.26
C SER A 112 -12.14 21.78 9.10
N SER A 113 -11.47 22.07 7.98
CA SER A 113 -12.12 22.42 6.71
C SER A 113 -12.69 21.19 5.99
N GLU A 114 -12.36 19.99 6.44
CA GLU A 114 -12.72 18.72 5.80
C GLU A 114 -13.47 17.80 6.76
N VAL A 115 -14.17 16.81 6.20
CA VAL A 115 -14.78 15.74 7.00
C VAL A 115 -13.66 14.84 7.52
N LEU A 116 -13.53 14.74 8.84
CA LEU A 116 -12.50 13.92 9.48
C LEU A 116 -13.03 12.50 9.76
N PRO A 117 -12.21 11.45 9.59
CA PRO A 117 -12.51 10.11 10.07
C PRO A 117 -12.31 9.97 11.58
N PHE A 118 -12.31 11.07 12.34
CA PHE A 118 -12.08 11.12 13.79
C PHE A 118 -13.23 11.85 14.49
N ALA A 119 -13.47 11.49 15.75
CA ALA A 119 -14.37 12.21 16.63
C ALA A 119 -13.73 12.43 17.99
N VAL A 120 -14.08 13.56 18.61
CA VAL A 120 -13.69 13.88 19.99
C VAL A 120 -14.86 13.65 20.92
N ASP A 121 -14.60 13.07 22.09
CA ASP A 121 -15.57 13.05 23.18
C ASP A 121 -15.71 14.47 23.75
N PRO A 122 -16.92 15.06 23.78
CA PRO A 122 -17.10 16.45 24.18
C PRO A 122 -16.80 16.71 25.66
N ASN A 123 -16.76 15.69 26.51
CA ASN A 123 -16.56 15.81 27.95
C ASN A 123 -15.13 15.47 28.37
N THR A 124 -14.55 14.40 27.80
CA THR A 124 -13.20 13.94 28.15
C THR A 124 -12.13 14.56 27.25
N GLY A 125 -12.50 14.94 26.02
CA GLY A 125 -11.58 15.44 25.02
C GLY A 125 -10.72 14.35 24.38
N SER A 126 -11.03 13.08 24.63
CA SER A 126 -10.40 11.92 23.97
C SER A 126 -10.76 11.89 22.49
N ILE A 127 -9.82 11.50 21.63
CA ILE A 127 -10.05 11.37 20.19
C ILE A 127 -10.13 9.88 19.84
N SER A 128 -11.12 9.54 19.03
CA SER A 128 -11.38 8.18 18.56
C SER A 128 -11.55 8.13 17.04
N VAL A 129 -11.21 6.99 16.44
CA VAL A 129 -11.38 6.74 15.01
C VAL A 129 -12.84 6.40 14.73
N LYS A 130 -13.44 7.02 13.71
CA LYS A 130 -14.83 6.80 13.29
C LYS A 130 -14.99 6.39 11.83
N GLY A 131 -14.05 6.77 10.96
CA GLY A 131 -13.95 6.34 9.58
C GLY A 131 -12.87 5.29 9.38
N ALA A 132 -12.79 4.73 8.17
CA ALA A 132 -11.64 3.94 7.76
C ALA A 132 -10.43 4.86 7.55
N LEU A 133 -9.25 4.37 7.87
CA LEU A 133 -7.97 4.97 7.54
C LEU A 133 -7.34 4.11 6.45
N ASP A 134 -6.58 4.75 5.57
CA ASP A 134 -5.93 4.15 4.41
C ASP A 134 -4.69 5.02 4.13
N ALA A 135 -3.51 4.45 4.31
CA ALA A 135 -2.23 5.11 4.18
C ALA A 135 -1.92 5.41 2.70
N GLU A 136 -2.34 4.55 1.78
CA GLU A 136 -2.16 4.67 0.33
C GLU A 136 -2.97 5.86 -0.19
N THR A 137 -4.12 6.12 0.42
CA THR A 137 -4.94 7.30 0.15
C THR A 137 -4.44 8.55 0.90
N ARG A 138 -4.18 8.47 2.22
CA ARG A 138 -3.81 9.64 3.03
C ARG A 138 -3.05 9.29 4.31
N LYS A 139 -1.75 9.63 4.33
CA LYS A 139 -0.84 9.38 5.47
C LYS A 139 -0.91 10.40 6.61
N LYS A 140 -1.56 11.54 6.40
CA LYS A 140 -1.53 12.66 7.36
C LYS A 140 -2.85 13.43 7.42
N TYR A 141 -3.31 13.66 8.64
CA TYR A 141 -4.42 14.56 8.95
C TYR A 141 -3.95 15.68 9.87
N VAL A 142 -4.35 16.90 9.57
CA VAL A 142 -4.07 18.09 10.39
C VAL A 142 -5.38 18.78 10.68
N PHE A 143 -5.69 19.01 11.95
CA PHE A 143 -6.89 19.68 12.40
C PHE A 143 -6.65 20.32 13.77
N THR A 144 -7.63 21.06 14.28
CA THR A 144 -7.53 21.72 15.58
C THR A 144 -8.49 21.07 16.57
N ARG A 145 -8.01 20.73 17.75
CA ARG A 145 -8.85 20.39 18.90
C ARG A 145 -9.10 21.68 19.68
N GLN A 146 -10.36 22.04 19.85
CA GLN A 146 -10.75 23.23 20.59
C GLN A 146 -11.46 22.85 21.88
N LEU A 147 -11.07 23.49 22.97
CA LEU A 147 -11.77 23.46 24.26
C LEU A 147 -12.51 24.78 24.43
N GLU A 148 -13.83 24.71 24.60
CA GLU A 148 -14.69 25.87 24.86
C GLU A 148 -15.24 25.86 26.29
N LEU A 149 -15.32 27.04 26.91
CA LEU A 149 -16.02 27.26 28.18
C LEU A 149 -17.22 28.18 27.95
N LYS A 150 -18.43 27.60 28.04
CA LYS A 150 -19.69 28.35 27.86
C LYS A 150 -19.86 29.51 28.84
N SER A 151 -19.29 29.41 30.04
CA SER A 151 -19.44 30.40 31.11
C SER A 151 -18.66 31.69 30.88
N VAL A 152 -17.58 31.66 30.08
CA VAL A 152 -16.64 32.81 29.95
C VAL A 152 -16.39 33.19 28.49
N ALA A 153 -17.05 32.54 27.52
CA ALA A 153 -16.77 32.72 26.09
C ALA A 153 -15.27 32.61 25.74
N SER A 154 -14.54 31.80 26.53
CA SER A 154 -13.12 31.53 26.33
C SER A 154 -12.95 30.22 25.57
N SER A 155 -11.97 30.18 24.67
CA SER A 155 -11.59 28.96 23.99
C SER A 155 -10.09 28.81 23.91
N CYS A 156 -9.62 27.56 23.87
CA CYS A 156 -8.22 27.21 23.63
C CYS A 156 -8.17 26.25 22.46
N SER A 157 -7.22 26.49 21.55
CA SER A 157 -7.05 25.73 20.32
C SER A 157 -5.71 25.04 20.34
N GLN A 158 -5.69 23.73 20.12
CA GLN A 158 -4.49 22.90 20.08
C GLN A 158 -4.37 22.26 18.70
N PRO A 159 -3.21 22.38 18.01
CA PRO A 159 -3.01 21.71 16.74
C PRO A 159 -2.87 20.20 16.96
N VAL A 160 -3.59 19.42 16.16
CA VAL A 160 -3.55 17.96 16.13
C VAL A 160 -2.98 17.51 14.78
N GLU A 161 -1.96 16.66 14.85
CA GLU A 161 -1.37 15.99 13.69
C GLU A 161 -1.49 14.48 13.89
N VAL A 162 -2.20 13.82 12.98
CA VAL A 162 -2.33 12.37 12.97
C VAL A 162 -1.52 11.81 11.82
N HIS A 163 -0.57 10.94 12.13
CA HIS A 163 0.19 10.13 11.18
C HIS A 163 -0.44 8.75 11.09
N VAL A 164 -0.87 8.38 9.89
CA VAL A 164 -1.34 7.02 9.62
C VAL A 164 -0.12 6.15 9.38
N ILE A 165 0.07 5.15 10.22
CA ILE A 165 1.10 4.13 10.06
C ILE A 165 0.55 3.12 9.06
N ASP A 166 1.30 2.97 7.99
CA ASP A 166 1.12 2.01 6.91
C ASP A 166 1.32 0.58 7.41
N VAL A 167 0.45 -0.32 6.98
CA VAL A 167 0.54 -1.76 7.20
C VAL A 167 0.62 -2.48 5.87
N ASN A 168 1.27 -3.65 5.83
CA ASN A 168 1.27 -4.47 4.64
C ASN A 168 -0.15 -5.03 4.37
N ASP A 169 -1.03 -4.29 3.69
CA ASP A 169 -2.37 -4.69 3.27
C ASP A 169 -2.55 -4.79 1.75
N GLU A 170 -1.69 -4.17 0.94
CA GLU A 170 -1.62 -4.39 -0.51
C GLU A 170 -0.77 -5.63 -0.86
N THR A 171 -0.61 -5.95 -2.15
CA THR A 171 0.17 -7.11 -2.60
C THR A 171 0.82 -6.74 -3.92
N PRO A 172 2.07 -7.18 -4.20
CA PRO A 172 2.73 -6.81 -5.44
C PRO A 172 1.89 -7.24 -6.63
N ALA A 173 1.58 -6.32 -7.54
CA ALA A 173 0.73 -6.57 -8.69
C ALA A 173 1.52 -6.41 -9.99
N PHE A 174 1.64 -7.49 -10.76
CA PHE A 174 2.24 -7.43 -12.09
C PHE A 174 1.40 -6.57 -13.04
N THR A 175 2.09 -5.80 -13.88
CA THR A 175 1.47 -5.02 -14.97
C THR A 175 0.82 -5.88 -16.05
N LYS A 176 1.29 -7.14 -16.20
CA LYS A 176 0.70 -8.16 -17.08
C LYS A 176 0.70 -9.50 -16.36
N ALA A 177 -0.37 -10.28 -16.54
CA ALA A 177 -0.43 -11.66 -16.05
C ALA A 177 0.48 -12.61 -16.83
N GLU A 178 0.71 -12.29 -18.12
CA GLU A 178 1.50 -13.09 -19.05
C GLU A 178 2.39 -12.20 -19.92
N TYR A 179 3.63 -12.65 -20.14
CA TYR A 179 4.62 -12.06 -21.02
C TYR A 179 5.04 -13.10 -22.05
N THR A 180 4.97 -12.78 -23.33
CA THR A 180 5.42 -13.65 -24.41
C THR A 180 6.66 -13.03 -25.06
N VAL A 181 7.71 -13.81 -25.23
CA VAL A 181 8.93 -13.37 -25.89
C VAL A 181 9.51 -14.47 -26.76
N SER A 182 10.12 -14.08 -27.86
CA SER A 182 10.86 -14.98 -28.75
C SER A 182 12.33 -14.56 -28.75
N ILE A 183 13.22 -15.54 -28.61
CA ILE A 183 14.66 -15.35 -28.61
C ILE A 183 15.28 -16.32 -29.60
N ASN A 184 16.33 -15.91 -30.30
CA ASN A 184 17.05 -16.84 -31.15
C ASN A 184 17.83 -17.83 -30.29
N GLU A 185 17.94 -19.06 -30.75
CA GLU A 185 18.95 -19.97 -30.21
C GLU A 185 20.37 -19.47 -30.50
N ASN A 186 21.35 -20.08 -29.84
CA ASN A 186 22.78 -19.76 -30.00
C ASN A 186 23.21 -18.31 -29.70
N GLU A 187 22.29 -17.45 -29.25
CA GLU A 187 22.62 -16.10 -28.81
C GLU A 187 23.72 -16.17 -27.74
N PRO A 188 24.79 -15.38 -27.87
CA PRO A 188 25.95 -15.51 -27.02
C PRO A 188 25.57 -15.16 -25.58
N ALA A 189 25.49 -16.20 -24.74
CA ALA A 189 25.65 -16.06 -23.31
C ALA A 189 27.08 -16.51 -22.99
N SER A 190 27.98 -15.54 -22.82
CA SER A 190 29.32 -15.84 -22.31
C SER A 190 29.28 -15.90 -20.78
N GLU A 191 30.31 -16.46 -20.17
CA GLU A 191 30.41 -16.54 -18.70
C GLU A 191 30.29 -15.14 -18.03
N ASN A 192 30.59 -14.07 -18.76
CA ASN A 192 30.55 -12.68 -18.29
C ASN A 192 29.45 -11.81 -18.94
N GLU A 193 28.73 -12.30 -19.94
CA GLU A 193 27.66 -11.57 -20.63
C GLU A 193 26.44 -12.46 -20.75
N ARG A 194 25.38 -12.11 -20.02
CA ARG A 194 24.10 -12.81 -20.09
C ARG A 194 23.21 -12.14 -21.13
N HIS A 195 22.57 -12.95 -21.98
CA HIS A 195 21.66 -12.42 -22.99
C HIS A 195 20.31 -12.06 -22.35
N PHE A 196 19.78 -10.89 -22.68
CA PHE A 196 18.50 -10.40 -22.16
C PHE A 196 17.32 -11.12 -22.80
N VAL A 197 16.40 -11.63 -21.97
CA VAL A 197 15.19 -12.30 -22.44
C VAL A 197 14.00 -11.36 -22.33
N ALA A 198 13.67 -10.94 -21.11
CA ALA A 198 12.50 -10.10 -20.85
C ALA A 198 12.70 -9.30 -19.57
N ARG A 199 11.89 -8.27 -19.37
CA ARG A 199 11.78 -7.58 -18.09
C ARG A 199 10.32 -7.60 -17.64
N VAL A 200 10.08 -8.17 -16.47
CA VAL A 200 8.78 -8.09 -15.81
C VAL A 200 8.69 -6.84 -14.94
N HIS A 201 7.47 -6.44 -14.61
CA HIS A 201 7.27 -5.31 -13.72
C HIS A 201 6.02 -5.51 -12.87
N ALA A 202 6.21 -5.45 -11.55
CA ALA A 202 5.17 -5.43 -10.55
C ALA A 202 5.30 -4.19 -9.65
N VAL A 203 4.17 -3.73 -9.13
CA VAL A 203 4.05 -2.56 -8.26
C VAL A 203 3.30 -2.95 -7.01
N ASP A 204 3.82 -2.53 -5.86
CA ASP A 204 3.13 -2.58 -4.58
C ASP A 204 2.89 -1.13 -4.12
N LYS A 205 1.72 -0.84 -3.55
CA LYS A 205 1.33 0.54 -3.19
C LYS A 205 1.74 0.91 -1.76
N ASP A 206 2.06 -0.07 -0.93
CA ASP A 206 2.50 0.14 0.43
C ASP A 206 3.84 0.93 0.47
N SER A 207 4.25 1.40 1.64
CA SER A 207 5.48 2.17 1.81
C SER A 207 6.67 1.31 2.20
N GLY A 208 7.87 1.85 1.93
CA GLY A 208 9.10 1.35 2.55
C GLY A 208 9.38 -0.10 2.19
N ALA A 209 9.45 -0.98 3.20
CA ALA A 209 9.70 -2.41 3.00
C ALA A 209 8.46 -3.16 2.48
N PHE A 210 7.26 -2.72 2.87
CA PHE A 210 5.99 -3.32 2.46
C PHE A 210 5.74 -3.05 0.96
N GLY A 211 6.14 -1.88 0.46
CA GLY A 211 6.08 -1.58 -0.97
C GLY A 211 7.27 -2.06 -1.82
N ARG A 212 8.33 -2.59 -1.19
CA ARG A 212 9.57 -2.93 -1.91
C ARG A 212 9.46 -4.30 -2.55
N VAL A 213 9.19 -4.31 -3.85
CA VAL A 213 9.09 -5.52 -4.66
C VAL A 213 10.46 -6.11 -4.98
N GLN A 214 10.58 -7.41 -4.82
CA GLN A 214 11.72 -8.22 -5.24
C GLN A 214 11.25 -9.41 -6.09
N TYR A 215 12.06 -9.76 -7.08
CA TYR A 215 11.73 -10.78 -8.07
C TYR A 215 12.52 -12.07 -7.87
N SER A 216 11.87 -13.20 -8.14
CA SER A 216 12.51 -14.51 -8.18
C SER A 216 11.83 -15.41 -9.21
N LEU A 217 12.53 -16.46 -9.65
CA LEU A 217 11.95 -17.51 -10.49
C LEU A 217 11.53 -18.68 -9.58
N ALA A 218 10.31 -19.19 -9.77
CA ALA A 218 9.88 -20.40 -9.08
C ALA A 218 10.64 -21.65 -9.58
N SER A 219 11.14 -21.61 -10.82
CA SER A 219 12.08 -22.56 -11.39
C SER A 219 12.99 -21.82 -12.37
N ASP A 220 14.28 -22.08 -12.29
CA ASP A 220 15.33 -21.53 -13.16
C ASP A 220 15.68 -22.45 -14.34
N HIS A 221 14.93 -23.56 -14.51
CA HIS A 221 15.20 -24.63 -15.48
C HIS A 221 16.64 -25.17 -15.41
N GLY A 222 17.14 -25.40 -14.19
CA GLY A 222 18.50 -25.92 -13.99
C GLY A 222 19.56 -24.85 -14.20
N GLY A 223 19.25 -23.61 -13.79
CA GLY A 223 20.13 -22.45 -13.89
C GLY A 223 20.24 -21.82 -15.27
N ILE A 224 19.41 -22.24 -16.25
CA ILE A 224 19.37 -21.62 -17.60
C ILE A 224 18.96 -20.16 -17.50
N PHE A 225 17.91 -19.88 -16.72
CA PHE A 225 17.35 -18.55 -16.57
C PHE A 225 17.72 -17.96 -15.21
N VAL A 226 18.11 -16.70 -15.20
CA VAL A 226 18.29 -15.93 -13.97
C VAL A 226 17.53 -14.63 -14.07
N ILE A 227 16.87 -14.27 -12.98
CA ILE A 227 16.21 -12.99 -12.81
C ILE A 227 17.00 -12.10 -11.85
N ASP A 228 17.16 -10.85 -12.23
CA ASP A 228 17.68 -9.82 -11.35
C ASP A 228 16.62 -9.44 -10.30
N ARG A 229 17.00 -9.51 -9.02
CA ARG A 229 16.09 -9.40 -7.87
C ARG A 229 15.40 -8.03 -7.80
N ASP A 230 16.04 -6.96 -8.24
CA ASP A 230 15.54 -5.60 -8.05
C ASP A 230 14.93 -5.01 -9.34
N THR A 231 15.43 -5.42 -10.51
CA THR A 231 14.99 -4.88 -11.80
C THR A 231 13.98 -5.76 -12.53
N GLY A 232 13.83 -7.03 -12.13
CA GLY A 232 12.96 -7.99 -12.81
C GLY A 232 13.45 -8.37 -14.21
N ALA A 233 14.71 -8.08 -14.54
CA ALA A 233 15.32 -8.48 -15.81
C ALA A 233 15.66 -9.97 -15.79
N ILE A 234 15.11 -10.71 -16.75
CA ILE A 234 15.36 -12.14 -16.96
C ILE A 234 16.42 -12.26 -18.05
N THR A 235 17.41 -13.09 -17.81
CA THR A 235 18.54 -13.35 -18.70
C THR A 235 18.83 -14.84 -18.78
N VAL A 236 19.48 -15.28 -19.86
CA VAL A 236 20.01 -16.65 -19.99
C VAL A 236 21.49 -16.71 -19.65
N THR A 237 21.91 -17.80 -19.01
CA THR A 237 23.31 -18.02 -18.56
C THR A 237 24.16 -18.81 -19.55
N ARG A 238 23.51 -19.49 -20.50
CA ARG A 238 24.15 -20.27 -21.57
C ARG A 238 23.29 -20.19 -22.84
N PRO A 239 23.89 -20.41 -24.02
CA PRO A 239 23.15 -20.50 -25.27
C PRO A 239 22.03 -21.54 -25.16
N LEU A 240 20.90 -21.23 -25.78
CA LEU A 240 19.80 -22.17 -25.94
C LEU A 240 19.99 -22.95 -27.24
N ASP A 241 19.40 -24.14 -27.26
CA ASP A 241 19.40 -25.08 -28.37
C ASP A 241 17.93 -25.49 -28.56
N ARG A 242 17.37 -25.14 -29.72
CA ARG A 242 15.96 -25.34 -30.04
C ARG A 242 15.66 -26.82 -30.28
N GLU A 243 16.56 -27.55 -30.91
CA GLU A 243 16.48 -29.01 -31.13
C GLU A 243 16.36 -29.75 -29.80
N GLN A 244 16.99 -29.23 -28.74
CA GLN A 244 16.80 -29.72 -27.38
C GLN A 244 15.50 -29.23 -26.74
N THR A 245 15.18 -27.94 -26.78
CA THR A 245 13.96 -27.38 -26.19
C THR A 245 13.51 -26.10 -26.90
N HIS A 246 12.34 -26.17 -27.54
CA HIS A 246 11.78 -25.07 -28.33
C HIS A 246 10.96 -24.04 -27.51
N GLU A 247 10.57 -24.37 -26.28
CA GLU A 247 9.72 -23.50 -25.45
C GLU A 247 10.02 -23.66 -23.95
N TYR A 248 10.08 -22.53 -23.25
CA TYR A 248 10.20 -22.49 -21.79
C TYR A 248 9.07 -21.68 -21.17
N LEU A 249 8.41 -22.26 -20.17
CA LEU A 249 7.46 -21.54 -19.32
C LEU A 249 8.13 -21.18 -18.00
N LEU A 250 8.27 -19.87 -17.73
CA LEU A 250 8.82 -19.35 -16.48
C LEU A 250 7.68 -18.82 -15.60
N HIS A 251 7.67 -19.23 -14.34
CA HIS A 251 6.82 -18.63 -13.31
C HIS A 251 7.64 -17.63 -12.49
N VAL A 252 7.36 -16.36 -12.69
CA VAL A 252 8.05 -15.26 -11.98
C VAL A 252 7.23 -14.88 -10.76
N VAL A 253 7.89 -14.76 -9.61
CA VAL A 253 7.30 -14.35 -8.34
C VAL A 253 7.76 -12.93 -8.03
N ALA A 254 6.82 -12.03 -7.78
CA ALA A 254 7.07 -10.73 -7.17
C ALA A 254 6.65 -10.81 -5.69
N GLN A 255 7.53 -10.42 -4.78
CA GLN A 255 7.30 -10.47 -3.34
C GLN A 255 7.68 -9.13 -2.71
N ASP A 256 6.91 -8.65 -1.75
CA ASP A 256 7.32 -7.51 -0.94
C ASP A 256 8.49 -7.86 0.01
N SER A 257 9.03 -6.87 0.71
CA SER A 257 10.16 -7.06 1.63
C SER A 257 9.74 -7.05 3.11
N ASP A 258 8.50 -7.40 3.45
CA ASP A 258 8.08 -7.54 4.85
C ASP A 258 8.85 -8.72 5.50
N PRO A 259 9.62 -8.48 6.60
CA PRO A 259 10.37 -9.53 7.27
C PRO A 259 9.49 -10.53 8.04
N VAL A 260 8.21 -10.21 8.31
CA VAL A 260 7.32 -11.04 9.14
C VAL A 260 6.31 -11.81 8.30
N LYS A 261 5.58 -11.13 7.40
CA LYS A 261 4.50 -11.75 6.60
C LYS A 261 4.51 -11.21 5.16
N PRO A 262 5.53 -11.55 4.37
CA PRO A 262 5.61 -11.05 3.01
C PRO A 262 4.51 -11.62 2.14
N LYS A 263 3.95 -10.77 1.29
CA LYS A 263 2.97 -11.14 0.28
C LYS A 263 3.61 -11.20 -1.09
N SER A 264 3.01 -11.99 -1.95
CA SER A 264 3.54 -12.25 -3.28
C SER A 264 2.46 -12.50 -4.29
N SER A 265 2.80 -12.24 -5.55
CA SER A 265 2.02 -12.63 -6.72
C SER A 265 2.90 -13.33 -7.75
N LYS A 266 2.27 -13.90 -8.77
CA LYS A 266 2.94 -14.63 -9.84
C LYS A 266 2.51 -14.13 -11.21
N ALA A 267 3.44 -14.13 -12.15
CA ALA A 267 3.18 -13.95 -13.57
C ALA A 267 3.86 -15.04 -14.38
N MET A 268 3.35 -15.29 -15.58
CA MET A 268 3.91 -16.25 -16.53
C MET A 268 4.75 -15.53 -17.58
N VAL A 269 5.90 -16.11 -17.93
CA VAL A 269 6.71 -15.68 -19.08
C VAL A 269 6.89 -16.88 -20.00
N LEU A 270 6.29 -16.82 -21.17
CA LEU A 270 6.45 -17.80 -22.24
C LEU A 270 7.61 -17.38 -23.14
N VAL A 271 8.64 -18.21 -23.21
CA VAL A 271 9.85 -17.98 -24.00
C VAL A 271 9.86 -19.00 -25.14
N SER A 272 9.68 -18.53 -26.38
CA SER A 272 9.82 -19.36 -27.57
C SER A 272 11.22 -19.23 -28.15
N VAL A 273 11.89 -20.34 -28.40
CA VAL A 273 13.22 -20.38 -29.03
C VAL A 273 13.03 -20.43 -30.54
N LEU A 274 13.60 -19.46 -31.25
CA LEU A 274 13.56 -19.38 -32.70
C LEU A 274 14.71 -20.17 -33.31
N ASP A 275 14.37 -20.90 -34.38
CA ASP A 275 15.24 -21.77 -35.16
C ASP A 275 16.30 -20.97 -35.94
N GLN A 276 17.55 -21.41 -35.85
CA GLN A 276 18.66 -21.01 -36.71
C GLN A 276 19.21 -22.23 -37.43
N ASN A 277 19.65 -22.04 -38.67
CA ASN A 277 20.26 -23.11 -39.44
C ASN A 277 21.71 -23.34 -38.99
N ASP A 278 21.90 -24.12 -37.93
CA ASP A 278 23.21 -24.41 -37.33
C ASP A 278 23.55 -25.91 -37.31
N ASN A 279 22.61 -26.79 -37.66
CA ASN A 279 22.86 -28.22 -37.76
C ASN A 279 23.00 -28.66 -39.23
N PRO A 280 24.24 -28.84 -39.73
CA PRO A 280 24.47 -29.19 -41.13
C PRO A 280 23.86 -30.56 -41.48
N PRO A 281 23.40 -30.74 -42.72
CA PRO A 281 22.86 -32.02 -43.15
C PRO A 281 23.91 -33.13 -43.06
N MET A 282 23.55 -34.26 -42.47
CA MET A 282 24.44 -35.41 -42.28
C MET A 282 23.99 -36.60 -43.12
N PHE A 283 24.92 -37.20 -43.86
CA PHE A 283 24.69 -38.46 -44.59
C PHE A 283 24.52 -39.64 -43.62
N GLU A 284 23.62 -40.58 -43.94
CA GLU A 284 23.41 -41.81 -43.16
C GLU A 284 24.67 -42.67 -43.02
N LYS A 285 25.57 -42.63 -44.02
CA LYS A 285 26.83 -43.38 -44.02
C LYS A 285 27.99 -42.45 -44.34
N LYS A 286 29.12 -42.70 -43.69
CA LYS A 286 30.39 -42.01 -43.96
C LYS A 286 30.97 -42.37 -45.34
N GLU A 287 30.71 -43.58 -45.81
CA GLU A 287 31.18 -44.07 -47.10
C GLU A 287 30.14 -45.01 -47.71
N TYR A 288 29.92 -44.88 -49.02
CA TYR A 288 29.06 -45.74 -49.81
C TYR A 288 29.94 -46.51 -50.80
N VAL A 289 30.25 -47.77 -50.48
CA VAL A 289 31.03 -48.66 -51.36
C VAL A 289 30.07 -49.53 -52.17
N LEU A 290 30.22 -49.50 -53.49
CA LEU A 290 29.35 -50.20 -54.44
C LEU A 290 30.18 -51.08 -55.38
N GLN A 291 29.64 -52.24 -55.76
CA GLN A 291 30.14 -53.06 -56.86
C GLN A 291 29.11 -53.03 -57.97
N VAL A 292 29.51 -52.65 -59.18
CA VAL A 292 28.63 -52.47 -60.33
C VAL A 292 29.11 -53.39 -61.44
N MET A 293 28.20 -54.15 -62.05
CA MET A 293 28.54 -54.98 -63.20
C MET A 293 28.65 -54.12 -64.45
N GLU A 294 29.60 -54.43 -65.33
CA GLU A 294 29.76 -53.72 -66.61
C GLU A 294 28.55 -53.87 -67.54
N SER A 295 27.72 -54.89 -67.30
CA SER A 295 26.51 -55.17 -68.08
C SER A 295 25.30 -54.32 -67.68
N GLU A 296 25.42 -53.43 -66.70
CA GLU A 296 24.30 -52.59 -66.26
C GLU A 296 23.91 -51.56 -67.32
N SER A 297 22.60 -51.36 -67.49
CA SER A 297 22.06 -50.43 -68.49
C SER A 297 22.12 -48.97 -68.04
N VAL A 298 22.17 -48.07 -69.00
CA VAL A 298 21.96 -46.62 -68.81
C VAL A 298 20.64 -46.38 -68.05
N GLY A 299 20.68 -45.52 -67.03
CA GLY A 299 19.57 -45.24 -66.12
C GLY A 299 19.47 -46.20 -64.93
N TYR A 300 20.37 -47.17 -64.79
CA TYR A 300 20.42 -48.03 -63.60
C TYR A 300 20.74 -47.20 -62.34
N THR A 301 19.97 -47.39 -61.27
CA THR A 301 20.20 -46.71 -59.98
C THR A 301 21.33 -47.41 -59.22
N LEU A 302 22.46 -46.72 -59.10
CA LEU A 302 23.65 -47.25 -58.43
C LEU A 302 23.47 -47.27 -56.91
N VAL A 303 22.98 -46.15 -56.36
CA VAL A 303 22.77 -45.98 -54.93
C VAL A 303 21.77 -44.86 -54.69
N THR A 304 21.05 -44.98 -53.58
CA THR A 304 20.28 -43.90 -52.99
C THR A 304 21.03 -43.42 -51.77
N VAL A 305 21.50 -42.18 -51.81
CA VAL A 305 22.08 -41.51 -50.63
C VAL A 305 20.99 -40.71 -49.96
N ARG A 306 21.01 -40.72 -48.62
CA ARG A 306 20.11 -39.92 -47.81
C ARG A 306 20.95 -39.15 -46.80
N ALA A 307 20.68 -37.86 -46.74
CA ALA A 307 21.13 -36.97 -45.70
C ALA A 307 19.91 -36.34 -45.03
N GLU A 308 19.97 -36.18 -43.72
CA GLU A 308 18.93 -35.52 -42.93
C GLU A 308 19.46 -34.15 -42.50
N GLY A 309 18.71 -33.09 -42.76
CA GLY A 309 18.95 -31.76 -42.20
C GLY A 309 18.72 -31.81 -40.69
N GLY A 310 19.55 -31.13 -39.92
CA GLY A 310 19.41 -31.15 -38.47
C GLY A 310 18.35 -30.18 -37.95
N ASP A 311 18.00 -29.17 -38.73
CA ASP A 311 17.11 -28.08 -38.32
C ASP A 311 15.66 -28.24 -38.80
N ALA A 312 14.70 -27.62 -38.11
CA ALA A 312 13.28 -27.82 -38.40
C ALA A 312 12.83 -27.11 -39.69
N GLY A 313 12.40 -27.92 -40.66
CA GLY A 313 11.80 -27.40 -41.91
C GLY A 313 12.80 -27.14 -43.02
N GLU A 314 14.05 -27.58 -42.86
CA GLU A 314 15.05 -27.54 -43.92
C GLU A 314 14.76 -28.50 -45.08
N THR A 315 15.17 -28.08 -46.28
CA THR A 315 15.21 -28.93 -47.48
C THR A 315 16.64 -29.24 -47.85
N VAL A 316 16.99 -30.54 -47.85
CA VAL A 316 18.32 -31.01 -48.24
C VAL A 316 18.42 -31.13 -49.77
N THR A 317 19.46 -30.53 -50.35
CA THR A 317 19.78 -30.69 -51.78
C THR A 317 21.14 -31.36 -51.96
N TYR A 318 21.25 -32.26 -52.94
CA TYR A 318 22.46 -33.02 -53.20
C TYR A 318 23.23 -32.47 -54.41
N SER A 319 24.56 -32.47 -54.34
CA SER A 319 25.44 -32.11 -55.45
C SER A 319 26.71 -32.97 -55.47
N LEU A 320 27.18 -33.32 -56.67
CA LEU A 320 28.50 -33.93 -56.86
C LEU A 320 29.58 -32.84 -56.78
N VAL A 321 30.54 -33.00 -55.88
CA VAL A 321 31.70 -32.12 -55.76
C VAL A 321 32.86 -32.77 -56.52
N GLU A 322 33.44 -32.06 -57.47
CA GLU A 322 34.49 -32.57 -58.37
C GLU A 322 35.73 -33.04 -57.59
N ASN A 323 36.13 -34.29 -57.82
CA ASN A 323 37.46 -34.75 -57.42
C ASN A 323 38.04 -35.87 -58.30
N GLY A 324 37.67 -35.94 -59.60
CA GLY A 324 38.19 -36.98 -60.50
C GLY A 324 37.71 -36.88 -61.95
N THR A 325 38.26 -37.77 -62.81
CA THR A 325 38.13 -37.77 -64.29
C THR A 325 36.90 -38.52 -64.83
N HIS A 326 35.89 -38.82 -64.02
CA HIS A 326 34.81 -39.76 -64.38
C HIS A 326 33.37 -39.24 -64.12
N ASN A 327 33.15 -37.92 -64.07
CA ASN A 327 31.82 -37.35 -63.86
C ASN A 327 30.85 -37.55 -65.06
N ASP A 328 31.36 -37.94 -66.22
CA ASP A 328 30.53 -38.12 -67.43
C ASP A 328 29.63 -39.38 -67.36
N TYR A 329 29.87 -40.29 -66.41
CA TYR A 329 29.22 -41.60 -66.33
C TYR A 329 28.14 -41.72 -65.25
N VAL A 330 27.94 -40.70 -64.42
CA VAL A 330 27.00 -40.74 -63.30
C VAL A 330 26.21 -39.43 -63.22
N THR A 331 24.91 -39.54 -63.02
CA THR A 331 24.01 -38.40 -62.78
C THR A 331 23.40 -38.50 -61.38
N LEU A 332 23.01 -37.35 -60.81
CA LEU A 332 22.44 -37.24 -59.47
C LEU A 332 21.11 -36.49 -59.52
N ASP A 333 20.06 -37.10 -58.97
CA ASP A 333 18.82 -36.40 -58.64
C ASP A 333 19.06 -35.53 -57.40
N LYS A 334 19.04 -34.20 -57.59
CA LYS A 334 19.38 -33.22 -56.56
C LYS A 334 18.37 -33.13 -55.41
N GLU A 335 17.14 -33.60 -55.60
CA GLU A 335 16.09 -33.57 -54.58
C GLU A 335 15.95 -34.94 -53.89
N LYS A 336 16.20 -36.03 -54.61
CA LYS A 336 16.00 -37.39 -54.09
C LYS A 336 17.28 -38.10 -53.65
N GLY A 337 18.46 -37.57 -53.96
CA GLY A 337 19.73 -38.22 -53.62
C GLY A 337 19.97 -39.53 -54.40
N HIS A 338 19.33 -39.72 -55.55
CA HIS A 338 19.49 -40.92 -56.37
C HIS A 338 20.65 -40.74 -57.35
N HIS A 339 21.60 -41.68 -57.35
CA HIS A 339 22.64 -41.75 -58.36
C HIS A 339 22.24 -42.72 -59.48
N LEU A 340 22.21 -42.24 -60.72
CA LEU A 340 21.90 -43.01 -61.91
C LEU A 340 23.15 -43.17 -62.79
N CYS A 341 23.36 -44.36 -63.31
CA CYS A 341 24.40 -44.64 -64.28
C CYS A 341 24.05 -44.03 -65.64
N SER A 342 24.93 -43.25 -66.24
CA SER A 342 24.74 -42.65 -67.56
C SER A 342 25.91 -43.02 -68.49
N PHE A 343 25.86 -44.19 -69.12
CA PHE A 343 26.77 -44.48 -70.23
C PHE A 343 26.18 -43.93 -71.54
N TYR A 344 27.02 -43.34 -72.39
CA TYR A 344 26.68 -43.06 -73.79
C TYR A 344 27.19 -44.16 -74.70
#